data_AF-A0A0F9WI72-F1
#
_entry.id   AF-A0A0F9WI72-F1
#
_cell.length_a   1.000
_cell.length_b   1.000
_cell.length_c   1.000
_cell.angle_alpha   90.00
_cell.angle_beta   90.00
_cell.angle_gamma   90.00
#
_symmetry.space_group_name_H-M   'P 1'
#
loop_
_entity.id
_entity.type
_entity.pdbx_description
1 polymer ?
#
loop_
_entity_poly.entity_id
_entity_poly.type
_entity_poly.pdbx_seq_one_letter_code
_entity_poly.pdbx_strand_id
1 'polypeptide(L)'
;MATILVLHGPNLNLLGTREPEIYGPETLDDINARLSSACMDAGHHLMHMQSNAEYELIDRIHDARREEINFIIFNPAALTHTSVALRDALLAVDIPFIEVHLSNVYKREGFRHHSYFSDIAIGTITGLGSQGYDLALQSALRRTST
;
A
#
# COMPACT_ATOMS: atom_id res chain seq x y z
N MET A 1 14.86 5.54 14.20
CA MET A 1 13.98 4.36 13.99
C MET A 1 12.69 4.90 13.40
N ALA A 2 12.34 4.47 12.19
CA ALA A 2 11.16 4.97 11.49
C ALA A 2 10.05 3.92 11.50
N THR A 3 8.80 4.37 11.46
CA THR A 3 7.62 3.50 11.36
C THR A 3 7.01 3.63 9.97
N ILE A 4 6.86 2.49 9.30
CA ILE A 4 6.23 2.37 7.98
C ILE A 4 4.85 1.75 8.15
N LEU A 5 3.84 2.35 7.51
CA LEU A 5 2.48 1.82 7.50
C LEU A 5 2.17 1.21 6.12
N VAL A 6 1.75 -0.05 6.11
CA VAL A 6 1.24 -0.71 4.91
C VAL A 6 -0.29 -0.71 4.95
N LEU A 7 -0.91 -0.12 3.92
CA LEU A 7 -2.36 -0.09 3.77
C LEU A 7 -2.79 -0.96 2.60
N HIS A 8 -3.85 -1.73 2.85
CA HIS A 8 -4.45 -2.63 1.87
C HIS A 8 -5.93 -2.29 1.71
N GLY A 9 -6.30 -1.91 0.50
CA GLY A 9 -7.67 -1.62 0.12
C GLY A 9 -8.57 -2.85 -0.02
N PRO A 10 -9.76 -2.67 -0.61
CA PRO A 10 -10.78 -3.69 -0.65
C PRO A 10 -10.38 -4.95 -1.42
N ASN A 11 -10.89 -6.09 -0.95
CA ASN A 11 -10.74 -7.44 -1.50
C ASN A 11 -9.35 -8.06 -1.41
N LEU A 12 -8.33 -7.33 -0.92
CA LEU A 12 -6.99 -7.90 -0.75
C LEU A 12 -6.92 -8.97 0.34
N ASN A 13 -7.89 -9.01 1.26
CA ASN A 13 -8.06 -10.10 2.22
C ASN A 13 -8.40 -11.46 1.55
N LEU A 14 -8.71 -11.48 0.25
CA LEU A 14 -9.01 -12.70 -0.50
C LEU A 14 -7.79 -13.30 -1.21
N LEU A 15 -6.60 -12.70 -1.08
CA LEU A 15 -5.36 -13.26 -1.63
C LEU A 15 -5.09 -14.67 -1.09
N GLY A 16 -4.51 -15.53 -1.93
CA GLY A 16 -4.29 -16.95 -1.65
C GLY A 16 -5.54 -17.85 -1.73
N THR A 17 -6.75 -17.28 -1.73
CA THR A 17 -8.00 -18.06 -1.85
C THR A 17 -8.75 -17.83 -3.17
N ARG A 18 -8.56 -16.66 -3.79
CA ARG A 18 -9.24 -16.27 -5.03
C ARG A 18 -8.27 -16.21 -6.21
N GLU A 19 -8.64 -16.85 -7.32
CA GLU A 19 -7.93 -16.80 -8.60
C GLU A 19 -6.40 -17.03 -8.44
N PRO A 20 -5.95 -18.13 -7.78
CA PRO A 20 -4.54 -18.35 -7.44
C PRO A 20 -3.62 -18.43 -8.67
N GLU A 21 -4.16 -18.75 -9.84
CA GLU A 21 -3.43 -18.73 -11.11
C GLU A 21 -3.01 -17.30 -11.53
N ILE A 22 -3.73 -16.27 -11.07
CA ILE A 22 -3.48 -14.86 -11.41
C ILE A 22 -2.65 -14.16 -10.33
N TYR A 23 -2.95 -14.42 -9.05
CA TYR A 23 -2.33 -13.69 -7.93
C TYR A 23 -1.29 -14.52 -7.16
N GLY A 24 -1.15 -15.81 -7.46
CA GLY A 24 -0.31 -16.74 -6.72
C GLY A 24 -0.97 -17.27 -5.43
N PRO A 25 -0.31 -18.22 -4.75
CA PRO A 25 -0.82 -18.80 -3.50
C PRO A 25 -0.53 -17.94 -2.26
N GLU A 26 0.31 -16.90 -2.38
CA GLU A 26 0.71 -16.05 -1.25
C GLU A 26 -0.51 -15.29 -0.70
N THR A 27 -0.74 -15.40 0.60
CA THR A 27 -1.82 -14.70 1.30
C THR A 27 -1.40 -13.27 1.67
N LEU A 28 -2.36 -12.45 2.09
CA LEU A 28 -2.04 -11.11 2.60
C LEU A 28 -1.19 -11.17 3.88
N ASP A 29 -1.43 -12.18 4.72
CA ASP A 29 -0.67 -12.39 5.96
C ASP A 29 0.78 -12.79 5.68
N ASP A 30 1.03 -13.60 4.64
CA ASP A 30 2.39 -13.94 4.20
C ASP A 30 3.17 -12.70 3.78
N ILE A 31 2.52 -11.81 3.00
CA ILE A 31 3.11 -10.53 2.58
C ILE A 31 3.43 -9.68 3.82
N ASN A 32 2.49 -9.54 4.75
CA ASN A 32 2.68 -8.72 5.95
C ASN A 32 3.81 -9.25 6.85
N ALA A 33 3.87 -10.56 7.08
CA ALA A 33 4.92 -11.18 7.87
C ALA A 33 6.31 -10.95 7.24
N ARG A 34 6.39 -11.11 5.91
CA ARG A 34 7.64 -10.92 5.16
C ARG A 34 8.13 -9.47 5.20
N LEU A 35 7.23 -8.50 4.98
CA LEU A 35 7.56 -7.07 5.08
C LEU A 35 7.93 -6.68 6.51
N SER A 36 7.22 -7.19 7.51
CA SER A 36 7.50 -6.93 8.92
C SER A 36 8.89 -7.41 9.32
N SER A 37 9.27 -8.63 8.90
CA SER A 37 10.62 -9.16 9.13
C SER A 37 11.68 -8.28 8.47
N ALA A 38 11.51 -7.96 7.18
CA ALA A 38 12.49 -7.14 6.45
C ALA A 38 12.64 -5.72 7.03
N CYS A 39 11.56 -5.13 7.53
CA CYS A 39 11.59 -3.82 8.18
C CYS A 39 12.30 -3.88 9.54
N MET A 40 12.03 -4.92 10.33
CA MET A 40 12.68 -5.15 11.61
C MET A 40 14.19 -5.41 11.45
N ASP A 41 14.59 -6.20 10.46
CA ASP A 41 16.00 -6.47 10.16
C ASP A 41 16.76 -5.19 9.78
N ALA A 42 16.07 -4.19 9.23
CA ALA A 42 16.61 -2.87 8.92
C ALA A 42 16.63 -1.91 10.14
N GLY A 43 16.13 -2.31 11.31
CA GLY A 43 16.06 -1.46 12.51
C GLY A 43 14.90 -0.46 12.49
N HIS A 44 13.81 -0.79 11.80
CA HIS A 44 12.60 0.01 11.66
C HIS A 44 11.36 -0.77 12.14
N HIS A 45 10.22 -0.07 12.22
CA HIS A 45 8.94 -0.68 12.57
C HIS A 45 8.00 -0.71 11.37
N LEU A 46 7.18 -1.76 11.30
CA LEU A 46 6.13 -1.88 10.31
C LEU A 46 4.79 -2.11 11.00
N MET A 47 3.81 -1.31 10.62
CA MET A 47 2.40 -1.52 10.94
C MET A 47 1.68 -1.84 9.63
N HIS A 48 0.60 -2.60 9.71
CA HIS A 48 -0.23 -2.87 8.54
C HIS A 48 -1.72 -2.84 8.90
N MET A 49 -2.54 -2.51 7.93
CA MET A 49 -4.00 -2.59 8.04
C MET A 49 -4.62 -2.91 6.68
N GLN A 50 -5.65 -3.74 6.69
CA GLN A 50 -6.51 -3.97 5.55
C GLN A 50 -7.93 -3.56 5.91
N SER A 51 -8.64 -2.92 4.97
CA SER A 51 -10.08 -2.76 5.09
C SER A 51 -10.79 -2.74 3.74
N ASN A 52 -12.03 -3.23 3.76
CA ASN A 52 -12.99 -3.12 2.67
C ASN A 52 -13.82 -1.83 2.74
N ALA A 53 -13.78 -1.12 3.88
CA ALA A 53 -14.50 0.10 4.11
C ALA A 53 -13.59 1.31 3.92
N GLU A 54 -14.02 2.24 3.07
CA GLU A 54 -13.25 3.46 2.76
C GLU A 54 -13.01 4.32 4.00
N TYR A 55 -14.02 4.47 4.87
CA TYR A 55 -13.89 5.28 6.09
C TYR A 55 -12.83 4.74 7.04
N GLU A 56 -12.65 3.42 7.16
CA GLU A 56 -11.64 2.83 8.04
C GLU A 56 -10.23 3.11 7.55
N LEU A 57 -10.03 3.14 6.22
CA LEU A 57 -8.75 3.53 5.63
C LEU A 57 -8.47 5.02 5.84
N ILE A 58 -9.49 5.88 5.72
CA ILE A 58 -9.38 7.32 6.01
C ILE A 58 -9.02 7.55 7.47
N ASP A 59 -9.73 6.92 8.41
CA ASP A 59 -9.46 7.02 9.84
C ASP A 59 -8.04 6.55 10.15
N ARG A 60 -7.61 5.43 9.56
CA ARG A 60 -6.24 4.92 9.74
C ARG A 60 -5.18 5.89 9.22
N ILE A 61 -5.43 6.58 8.10
CA ILE A 61 -4.53 7.61 7.56
C ILE A 61 -4.45 8.80 8.52
N HIS A 62 -5.58 9.28 9.06
CA HIS A 62 -5.58 10.35 10.06
C HIS A 62 -4.83 9.97 11.34
N ASP A 63 -4.98 8.72 11.77
CA ASP A 63 -4.29 8.18 12.95
C ASP A 63 -2.79 8.08 12.71
N ALA A 64 -2.37 7.74 11.49
CA ALA A 64 -0.96 7.66 11.10
C ALA A 64 -0.19 8.96 11.37
N ARG A 65 -0.83 10.12 11.18
CA ARG A 65 -0.23 11.42 11.51
C ARG A 65 0.03 11.58 13.00
N ARG A 66 -0.90 11.13 13.84
CA ARG A 66 -0.79 11.22 15.31
C ARG A 66 0.23 10.23 15.87
N GLU A 67 0.40 9.10 15.18
CA GLU A 67 1.38 8.06 15.48
C GLU A 67 2.79 8.36 14.92
N GLU A 68 2.98 9.52 14.29
CA GLU A 68 4.25 9.93 13.67
C GLU A 68 4.78 8.91 12.63
N ILE A 69 3.86 8.28 11.88
CA ILE A 69 4.22 7.39 10.77
C ILE A 69 5.04 8.16 9.74
N ASN A 70 6.19 7.60 9.36
CA ASN A 70 7.15 8.27 8.49
C ASN A 70 6.91 8.01 7.01
N PHE A 71 6.25 6.89 6.67
CA PHE A 71 6.02 6.49 5.28
C PHE A 71 4.82 5.56 5.15
N ILE A 72 4.08 5.68 4.05
CA ILE A 72 2.96 4.77 3.72
C ILE A 72 3.29 3.96 2.46
N ILE A 73 3.06 2.65 2.50
CA ILE A 73 2.98 1.79 1.32
C ILE A 73 1.51 1.47 1.12
N PHE A 74 0.90 1.92 0.02
CA PHE A 74 -0.53 1.78 -0.16
C PHE A 74 -0.86 0.96 -1.40
N ASN A 75 -1.53 -0.17 -1.21
CA ASN A 75 -2.28 -0.82 -2.29
C ASN A 75 -3.77 -0.50 -2.14
N PRO A 76 -4.27 0.56 -2.80
CA PRO A 76 -5.68 0.97 -2.73
C PRO A 76 -6.66 -0.01 -3.40
N ALA A 77 -6.16 -1.02 -4.11
CA ALA A 77 -6.97 -1.90 -4.95
C ALA A 77 -7.93 -1.10 -5.85
N ALA A 78 -9.22 -1.40 -5.81
CA ALA A 78 -10.22 -0.72 -6.64
C ALA A 78 -10.41 0.77 -6.30
N LEU A 79 -10.09 1.19 -5.06
CA LEU A 79 -10.32 2.57 -4.62
C LEU A 79 -9.44 3.59 -5.33
N THR A 80 -8.35 3.15 -5.97
CA THR A 80 -7.51 4.03 -6.79
C THR A 80 -8.26 4.71 -7.91
N HIS A 81 -9.29 4.05 -8.45
CA HIS A 81 -10.05 4.56 -9.57
C HIS A 81 -11.26 5.41 -9.15
N THR A 82 -11.56 5.51 -7.85
CA THR A 82 -12.85 6.07 -7.39
C THR A 82 -12.75 7.04 -6.22
N SER A 83 -11.76 6.89 -5.33
CA SER A 83 -11.77 7.56 -4.03
C SER A 83 -10.98 8.88 -4.05
N VAL A 84 -11.72 9.98 -4.23
CA VAL A 84 -11.20 11.32 -3.95
C VAL A 84 -11.07 11.55 -2.45
N ALA A 85 -11.91 10.94 -1.62
CA ALA A 85 -11.86 11.12 -0.16
C ALA A 85 -10.54 10.59 0.44
N LEU A 86 -10.04 9.44 -0.01
CA LEU A 86 -8.72 8.95 0.41
C LEU A 86 -7.58 9.82 -0.12
N ARG A 87 -7.75 10.42 -1.30
CA ARG A 87 -6.74 11.30 -1.89
C ARG A 87 -6.57 12.52 -1.00
N ASP A 88 -7.68 13.12 -0.61
CA ASP A 88 -7.70 14.28 0.27
C ASP A 88 -7.19 13.92 1.68
N ALA A 89 -7.50 12.72 2.18
CA ALA A 89 -6.94 12.24 3.45
C ALA A 89 -5.40 12.11 3.41
N LEU A 90 -4.84 11.53 2.34
CA LEU A 90 -3.39 11.41 2.15
C LEU A 90 -2.72 12.78 2.07
N LEU A 91 -3.30 13.72 1.31
CA LEU A 91 -2.80 15.10 1.20
C LEU A 91 -2.91 15.86 2.53
N ALA A 92 -3.98 15.65 3.29
CA ALA A 92 -4.20 16.33 4.56
C ALA A 92 -3.17 15.92 5.63
N VAL A 93 -2.70 14.68 5.62
CA VAL A 93 -1.70 14.19 6.58
C VAL A 93 -0.26 14.48 6.16
N ASP A 94 -0.02 14.72 4.87
CA ASP A 94 1.30 15.03 4.30
C ASP A 94 2.38 13.96 4.61
N ILE A 95 1.95 12.70 4.65
CA ILE A 95 2.85 11.55 4.83
C ILE A 95 3.23 11.02 3.45
N PRO A 96 4.53 10.90 3.12
CA PRO A 96 4.96 10.38 1.82
C PRO A 96 4.49 8.94 1.62
N PHE A 97 4.04 8.61 0.40
CA PHE A 97 3.59 7.26 0.09
C PHE A 97 3.99 6.75 -1.29
N ILE A 98 4.04 5.42 -1.42
CA ILE A 98 4.17 4.70 -2.69
C ILE A 98 2.89 3.90 -2.94
N GLU A 99 2.37 4.02 -4.15
CA GLU A 99 1.22 3.24 -4.61
C GLU A 99 1.69 1.88 -5.17
N VAL A 100 1.05 0.79 -4.75
CA VAL A 100 1.41 -0.58 -5.17
C VAL A 100 0.18 -1.28 -5.76
N HIS A 101 0.37 -1.98 -6.88
CA HIS A 101 -0.63 -2.85 -7.51
C HIS A 101 -0.02 -4.19 -7.87
N LEU A 102 -0.62 -5.28 -7.38
CA LEU A 102 -0.17 -6.64 -7.70
C LEU A 102 -0.21 -6.93 -9.21
N SER A 103 -1.36 -6.67 -9.84
CA SER A 103 -1.56 -6.82 -11.28
C SER A 103 -1.11 -5.59 -12.05
N ASN A 104 -0.77 -5.74 -13.33
CA ASN A 104 -0.54 -4.60 -14.22
C ASN A 104 -1.87 -3.93 -14.57
N VAL A 105 -2.16 -2.78 -13.95
CA VAL A 105 -3.44 -2.06 -14.16
C VAL A 105 -3.60 -1.53 -15.59
N TYR A 106 -2.49 -1.27 -16.29
CA TYR A 106 -2.46 -0.75 -17.67
C TYR A 106 -2.68 -1.83 -18.74
N LYS A 107 -2.71 -3.11 -18.36
CA LYS A 107 -3.12 -4.22 -19.24
C LYS A 107 -4.60 -4.56 -19.13
N ARG A 108 -5.33 -3.83 -18.30
CA ARG A 108 -6.72 -4.11 -17.94
C ARG A 108 -7.67 -3.12 -18.62
N GLU A 109 -8.90 -3.05 -18.15
CA GLU A 109 -9.95 -2.19 -18.70
C GLU A 109 -9.54 -0.70 -18.61
N GLY A 110 -9.95 0.10 -19.60
CA GLY A 110 -9.49 1.50 -19.70
C GLY A 110 -9.81 2.38 -18.48
N PHE A 111 -10.87 2.06 -17.72
CA PHE A 111 -11.18 2.78 -16.48
C PHE A 111 -10.11 2.58 -15.39
N ARG A 112 -9.30 1.52 -15.48
CA ARG A 112 -8.22 1.23 -14.53
C ARG A 112 -6.93 1.99 -14.82
N HIS A 113 -6.87 2.69 -15.94
CA HIS A 113 -5.69 3.48 -16.29
C HIS A 113 -5.63 4.81 -15.53
N HIS A 114 -6.77 5.25 -14.97
CA HIS A 114 -6.84 6.46 -14.15
C HIS A 114 -6.73 6.12 -12.66
N SER A 115 -5.88 6.86 -11.95
CA SER A 115 -5.70 6.79 -10.51
C SER A 115 -5.84 8.19 -9.91
N TYR A 116 -6.55 8.29 -8.78
CA TYR A 116 -6.60 9.50 -7.96
C TYR A 116 -5.40 9.63 -7.01
N PHE A 117 -4.44 8.71 -7.06
CA PHE A 117 -3.29 8.68 -6.15
C PHE A 117 -1.95 8.77 -6.88
N SER A 118 -1.83 8.23 -8.10
CA SER A 118 -0.53 8.09 -8.78
C SER A 118 0.17 9.43 -9.03
N ASP A 119 -0.57 10.53 -9.19
CA ASP A 119 -0.04 11.87 -9.41
C ASP A 119 0.46 12.55 -8.12
N ILE A 120 0.00 12.11 -6.95
CA ILE A 120 0.43 12.63 -5.63
C ILE A 120 1.37 11.66 -4.89
N ALA A 121 1.50 10.42 -5.36
CA ALA A 121 2.45 9.44 -4.84
C ALA A 121 3.89 9.82 -5.18
N ILE A 122 4.85 9.38 -4.36
CA ILE A 122 6.29 9.44 -4.71
C ILE A 122 6.57 8.63 -5.98
N GLY A 123 5.83 7.53 -6.14
CA GLY A 123 5.90 6.66 -7.30
C GLY A 123 4.87 5.55 -7.19
N THR A 124 4.68 4.86 -8.31
CA THR A 124 3.73 3.74 -8.43
C THR A 124 4.48 2.51 -8.92
N ILE A 125 4.21 1.36 -8.30
CA ILE A 125 4.74 0.05 -8.69
C ILE A 125 3.55 -0.83 -9.06
N THR A 126 3.47 -1.29 -10.32
CA THR A 126 2.35 -2.10 -10.80
C THR A 126 2.82 -3.32 -11.59
N GLY A 127 2.15 -4.45 -11.39
CA GLY A 127 2.31 -5.64 -12.23
C GLY A 127 3.47 -6.55 -11.88
N LEU A 128 4.09 -6.36 -10.71
CA LEU A 128 5.19 -7.18 -10.21
C LEU A 128 4.74 -8.15 -9.10
N GLY A 129 3.43 -8.39 -8.97
CA GLY A 129 2.89 -9.20 -7.89
C GLY A 129 3.26 -8.65 -6.52
N SER A 130 3.43 -9.55 -5.55
CA SER A 130 3.78 -9.18 -4.17
C SER A 130 5.19 -8.60 -4.02
N GLN A 131 6.09 -8.84 -4.99
CA GLN A 131 7.41 -8.21 -5.05
C GLN A 131 7.31 -6.68 -5.13
N GLY A 132 6.19 -6.14 -5.63
CA GLY A 132 5.95 -4.70 -5.62
C GLY A 132 5.99 -4.08 -4.22
N TYR A 133 5.56 -4.82 -3.19
CA TYR A 133 5.66 -4.36 -1.80
C TYR A 133 7.09 -4.33 -1.29
N ASP A 134 7.94 -5.31 -1.65
CA ASP A 134 9.36 -5.31 -1.28
C ASP A 134 10.09 -4.09 -1.85
N LEU A 135 9.84 -3.81 -3.13
CA LEU A 135 10.46 -2.68 -3.82
C LEU A 135 9.99 -1.35 -3.21
N ALA A 136 8.72 -1.25 -2.83
CA ALA A 136 8.19 -0.09 -2.10
C ALA A 136 8.85 0.05 -0.73
N LEU A 137 9.00 -1.04 0.03
CA LEU A 137 9.65 -1.05 1.34
C LEU A 137 11.12 -0.64 1.25
N GLN A 138 11.87 -1.20 0.29
CA GLN A 138 13.27 -0.82 0.06
C GLN A 138 13.42 0.67 -0.26
N SER A 139 12.53 1.23 -1.08
CA SER A 139 12.51 2.66 -1.40
C SER A 139 12.16 3.50 -0.17
N ALA A 140 11.17 3.08 0.64
CA ALA A 140 10.78 3.74 1.87
C ALA A 140 11.93 3.78 2.89
N LEU A 141 12.56 2.63 3.16
CA LEU A 141 13.67 2.50 4.10
C LEU A 141 14.81 3.46 3.73
N ARG A 142 15.25 3.47 2.46
CA ARG A 142 16.31 4.38 1.98
C ARG A 142 16.01 5.86 2.21
N ARG A 143 14.73 6.27 2.21
CA ARG A 143 14.31 7.65 2.45
C ARG A 143 14.26 7.99 3.94
N THR A 144 13.94 7.01 4.77
CA THR A 144 13.82 7.16 6.23
C THR A 144 15.12 6.94 7.01
N SER A 145 16.17 6.42 6.36
CA SER A 145 17.50 6.24 6.95
C SER A 145 18.41 7.48 6.82
N THR A 146 17.87 8.60 6.34
CA THR A 146 18.53 9.93 6.31
C THR A 146 18.09 10.76 7.51
#